data_AF-A0A0Q5Z9G2-F1
#
_entry.id   AF-A0A0Q5Z9G2-F1
#
_cell.length_a   1.000
_cell.length_b   1.000
_cell.length_c   1.000
_cell.angle_alpha   90.00
_cell.angle_beta   90.00
_cell.angle_gamma   90.00
#
_symmetry.space_group_name_H-M   'P 1'
#
loop_
_entity.id
_entity.type
_entity.pdbx_description
1 polymer ?
#
loop_
_entity_poly.entity_id
_entity_poly.type
_entity_poly.pdbx_seq_one_letter_code
_entity_poly.pdbx_strand_id
1 'polypeptide(L)'
;MSALHVGLLLAYAAGMSAGQLLFKLAADSTFAPGGAGGVVDQALRLVVNPFFVCAMAMYFALSVMWVWILSFTPLSRAYPFVAAAFIVTPLLSHLFFKEALDLRFAAGVALIVCGLVLVVGRPA
;
A
#
# COMPACT_ATOMS: atom_id res chain seq x y z
N MET A 1 -14.00 -17.49 8.40
CA MET A 1 -14.38 -16.15 7.91
C MET A 1 -15.32 -16.33 6.74
N SER A 2 -16.37 -15.51 6.60
CA SER A 2 -17.22 -15.57 5.41
C SER A 2 -16.44 -15.10 4.17
N ALA A 3 -16.85 -15.54 2.98
CA ALA A 3 -16.23 -15.09 1.72
C ALA A 3 -16.29 -13.56 1.57
N LEU A 4 -17.35 -12.93 2.09
CA LEU A 4 -17.50 -11.48 2.12
C LEU A 4 -16.38 -10.79 2.91
N HIS A 5 -16.04 -11.27 4.12
CA HIS A 5 -14.97 -10.66 4.92
C HIS A 5 -13.61 -10.76 4.23
N VAL A 6 -13.34 -11.89 3.59
CA VAL A 6 -12.10 -12.08 2.81
C VAL A 6 -12.09 -11.13 1.61
N GLY A 7 -13.20 -11.01 0.88
CA GLY A 7 -13.34 -10.07 -0.24
C GLY A 7 -13.10 -8.61 0.17
N LEU A 8 -13.63 -8.19 1.32
CA LEU A 8 -13.41 -6.84 1.86
C LEU A 8 -11.94 -6.59 2.20
N LEU A 9 -11.26 -7.56 2.82
CA LEU A 9 -9.83 -7.44 3.14
C LEU A 9 -8.95 -7.42 1.89
N LEU A 10 -9.29 -8.20 0.87
CA LEU A 10 -8.60 -8.15 -0.43
C LEU A 10 -8.80 -6.81 -1.13
N ALA A 11 -10.03 -6.28 -1.13
CA ALA A 11 -10.33 -4.95 -1.66
C ALA A 11 -9.56 -3.85 -0.92
N TYR A 12 -9.49 -3.95 0.42
CA TYR A 12 -8.69 -3.05 1.25
C TYR A 12 -7.20 -3.11 0.89
N ALA A 13 -6.63 -4.32 0.79
CA ALA A 13 -5.23 -4.52 0.42
C ALA A 13 -4.91 -3.99 -0.98
N ALA A 14 -5.77 -4.27 -1.97
CA ALA A 14 -5.64 -3.73 -3.33
C ALA A 14 -5.73 -2.19 -3.33
N GLY A 15 -6.65 -1.64 -2.52
CA GLY A 15 -6.79 -0.20 -2.36
C GLY A 15 -5.53 0.46 -1.77
N MET A 16 -4.92 -0.16 -0.76
CA MET A 16 -3.64 0.31 -0.22
C MET A 16 -2.55 0.33 -1.29
N SER A 17 -2.42 -0.74 -2.07
CA SER A 17 -1.42 -0.81 -3.15
C SER A 17 -1.66 0.25 -4.23
N ALA A 18 -2.91 0.46 -4.63
CA ALA A 18 -3.26 1.52 -5.59
C ALA A 18 -2.94 2.91 -5.05
N GLY A 19 -3.22 3.18 -3.78
CA GLY A 19 -2.85 4.45 -3.13
C GLY A 19 -1.35 4.70 -3.11
N GLN A 20 -0.53 3.66 -2.91
CA GLN A 20 0.93 3.75 -2.99
C GLN A 20 1.42 4.10 -4.40
N LEU A 21 0.82 3.52 -5.44
CA LEU A 21 1.10 3.89 -6.84
C LEU A 21 0.75 5.37 -7.11
N LEU A 22 -0.34 5.88 -6.56
CA LEU A 22 -0.70 7.29 -6.67
C LEU A 22 0.30 8.20 -5.94
N PHE A 23 0.81 7.80 -4.77
CA PHE A 23 1.91 8.55 -4.12
C PHE A 23 3.17 8.57 -4.96
N LYS A 24 3.51 7.45 -5.60
CA LYS A 24 4.66 7.40 -6.52
C LYS A 24 4.48 8.38 -7.70
N LEU A 25 3.31 8.38 -8.33
CA LEU A 25 2.96 9.35 -9.39
C LEU A 25 3.02 10.80 -8.90
N ALA A 26 2.50 11.08 -7.70
CA ALA A 26 2.56 12.40 -7.09
C ALA A 26 4.02 12.84 -6.85
N ALA A 27 4.85 11.93 -6.35
CA ALA A 27 6.25 12.19 -6.08
C ALA A 27 7.03 12.51 -7.36
N ASP A 28 6.90 11.65 -8.38
CA ASP A 28 7.62 11.80 -9.65
C ASP A 28 7.20 13.08 -10.41
N SER A 29 5.92 13.47 -10.32
CA SER A 29 5.41 14.70 -10.95
C SER A 29 5.72 15.99 -10.16
N THR A 30 5.90 15.90 -8.84
CA THR A 30 6.15 17.08 -7.99
C THR A 30 7.64 17.37 -7.83
N PHE A 31 8.45 16.32 -7.64
CA PHE A 31 9.86 16.43 -7.23
C PHE A 31 10.83 16.03 -8.35
N ALA A 32 10.49 16.30 -9.61
CA ALA A 32 11.34 15.98 -10.75
C ALA A 32 12.78 16.53 -10.57
N PRO A 33 13.83 15.74 -10.92
CA PRO A 33 15.21 16.17 -10.78
C PRO A 33 15.49 17.47 -11.53
N GLY A 34 16.06 18.46 -10.85
CA GLY A 34 16.34 19.79 -11.41
C GLY A 34 15.21 20.81 -11.27
N GLY A 35 14.12 20.47 -10.56
CA GLY A 35 13.05 21.41 -10.24
C GLY A 35 13.56 22.62 -9.45
N ALA A 36 13.44 23.82 -10.04
CA ALA A 36 13.71 25.08 -9.35
C ALA A 36 12.59 25.39 -8.35
N GLY A 37 12.94 25.51 -7.07
CA GLY A 37 12.00 25.85 -6.00
C GLY A 37 12.56 25.50 -4.63
N GLY A 38 12.29 26.34 -3.62
CA GLY A 38 12.59 26.01 -2.23
C GLY A 38 11.64 24.94 -1.68
N VAL A 39 11.96 24.39 -0.51
CA VAL A 39 11.16 23.33 0.16
C VAL A 39 9.68 23.73 0.30
N VAL A 40 9.40 25.01 0.56
CA VAL A 40 8.03 25.53 0.72
C VAL A 40 7.25 25.46 -0.60
N ASP A 41 7.87 25.81 -1.73
CA ASP A 41 7.23 25.76 -3.04
C ASP A 41 6.87 24.32 -3.42
N GLN A 42 7.80 23.39 -3.19
CA GLN A 42 7.58 21.97 -3.46
C GLN A 42 6.45 21.39 -2.59
N ALA A 43 6.37 21.80 -1.31
CA ALA A 43 5.28 21.39 -0.42
C ALA A 43 3.91 21.90 -0.90
N LEU A 44 3.82 23.17 -1.30
CA LEU A 44 2.58 23.73 -1.86
C LEU A 44 2.16 23.01 -3.14
N ARG A 45 3.11 22.71 -4.02
CA ARG A 45 2.87 21.93 -5.25
C ARG A 45 2.39 20.50 -4.96
N LEU A 46 2.91 19.85 -3.92
CA LEU A 46 2.44 18.51 -3.51
C LEU A 46 0.98 18.55 -3.04
N VAL A 47 0.63 19.53 -2.19
CA VAL A 47 -0.72 19.63 -1.60
C VAL A 47 -1.80 19.84 -2.68
N VAL A 48 -1.48 20.53 -3.78
CA VAL A 48 -2.39 20.72 -4.92
C VAL A 48 -2.25 19.65 -6.01
N ASN A 49 -1.34 18.68 -5.85
CA ASN A 49 -1.12 17.63 -6.84
C ASN A 49 -2.33 16.69 -6.90
N PRO A 50 -2.95 16.47 -8.08
CA PRO A 50 -4.17 15.68 -8.20
C PRO A 50 -3.97 14.20 -7.78
N PHE A 51 -2.80 13.62 -8.04
CA PHE A 51 -2.48 12.26 -7.59
C PHE A 51 -2.37 12.18 -6.08
N PHE A 52 -1.76 13.19 -5.44
CA PHE A 52 -1.65 13.26 -3.99
C PHE A 52 -3.02 13.42 -3.33
N VAL A 53 -3.85 14.34 -3.84
CA VAL A 53 -5.21 14.57 -3.32
C VAL A 53 -6.07 13.31 -3.48
N CYS A 54 -5.99 12.64 -4.63
CA CYS A 54 -6.69 11.38 -4.86
C CYS A 54 -6.21 10.28 -3.90
N ALA A 55 -4.89 10.14 -3.71
CA ALA A 55 -4.33 9.19 -2.76
C ALA A 55 -4.80 9.49 -1.33
N MET A 56 -4.80 10.75 -0.90
CA MET A 56 -5.28 11.17 0.42
C MET A 56 -6.76 10.84 0.63
N ALA A 57 -7.63 11.16 -0.34
CA ALA A 57 -9.04 10.82 -0.28
C ALA A 57 -9.26 9.31 -0.19
N MET A 58 -8.49 8.54 -0.96
CA MET A 58 -8.51 7.08 -0.94
C MET A 58 -8.06 6.53 0.42
N TYR A 59 -6.97 7.04 0.98
CA TYR A 59 -6.46 6.62 2.30
C TYR A 59 -7.41 6.99 3.44
N PHE A 60 -8.10 8.13 3.33
CA PHE A 60 -9.16 8.48 4.27
C PHE A 60 -10.31 7.47 4.21
N ALA A 61 -10.81 7.13 3.00
CA ALA A 61 -11.85 6.12 2.81
C ALA A 61 -11.40 4.72 3.30
N LEU A 62 -10.15 4.34 3.02
CA LEU A 62 -9.56 3.10 3.51
C LEU A 62 -9.49 3.10 5.03
N SER A 63 -9.12 4.22 5.68
CA SER A 63 -9.08 4.31 7.15
C SER A 63 -10.45 4.04 7.77
N VAL A 64 -11.52 4.58 7.20
CA VAL A 64 -12.90 4.30 7.63
C VAL A 64 -13.24 2.82 7.39
N MET A 65 -12.95 2.29 6.20
CA MET A 65 -13.16 0.89 5.86
C MET A 65 -12.42 -0.06 6.80
N TRP A 66 -11.19 0.28 7.20
CA TRP A 66 -10.37 -0.51 8.11
C TRP A 66 -11.00 -0.61 9.49
N VAL A 67 -11.38 0.53 10.08
CA VAL A 67 -12.07 0.55 11.39
C VAL A 67 -13.36 -0.26 11.32
N TRP A 68 -14.12 -0.15 10.23
CA TRP A 68 -15.31 -0.95 10.02
C TRP A 68 -15.01 -2.45 9.93
N ILE A 69 -14.00 -2.88 9.15
CA ILE A 69 -13.58 -4.29 9.06
C ILE A 69 -13.19 -4.86 10.42
N LEU A 70 -12.49 -4.07 11.24
CA LEU A 70 -12.06 -4.48 12.57
C LEU A 70 -13.21 -4.64 13.57
N SER A 71 -14.40 -4.08 13.30
CA SER A 71 -15.57 -4.30 14.15
C SER A 71 -16.06 -5.75 14.15
N PHE A 72 -15.76 -6.52 13.09
CA PHE A 72 -16.19 -7.92 12.94
C PHE A 72 -15.05 -8.89 12.60
N THR A 73 -13.83 -8.40 12.37
CA THR A 73 -12.65 -9.23 12.11
C THR A 73 -11.55 -8.94 13.13
N PRO A 74 -11.09 -9.94 13.90
CA PRO A 74 -9.94 -9.76 14.78
C PRO A 74 -8.71 -9.27 14.02
N LEU A 75 -7.98 -8.32 14.59
CA LEU A 75 -6.80 -7.70 13.97
C LEU A 75 -5.76 -8.75 13.52
N SER A 76 -5.54 -9.80 14.33
CA SER A 76 -4.63 -10.90 14.01
C SER A 76 -4.99 -11.67 12.74
N ARG A 77 -6.28 -11.71 12.36
CA ARG A 77 -6.75 -12.34 11.12
C ARG A 77 -6.76 -11.39 9.93
N ALA A 78 -6.87 -10.08 10.16
CA ALA A 78 -6.87 -9.07 9.12
C ALA A 78 -5.44 -8.72 8.63
N TYR A 79 -4.47 -8.71 9.53
CA TYR A 79 -3.08 -8.32 9.24
C TYR A 79 -2.39 -9.11 8.11
N PRO A 80 -2.65 -10.41 7.89
CA PRO A 80 -2.11 -11.13 6.74
C PRO A 80 -2.44 -10.49 5.38
N PHE A 81 -3.60 -9.85 5.24
CA PHE A 81 -3.98 -9.17 4.00
C PHE A 81 -3.21 -7.85 3.83
N VAL A 82 -2.93 -7.15 4.92
CA VAL A 82 -2.04 -5.97 4.93
C VAL A 82 -0.62 -6.37 4.54
N ALA A 83 -0.10 -7.48 5.08
CA ALA A 83 1.20 -8.02 4.71
C ALA A 83 1.26 -8.41 3.22
N ALA A 84 0.18 -8.97 2.65
CA ALA A 84 0.11 -9.23 1.23
C ALA A 84 0.25 -7.94 0.39
N ALA A 85 -0.36 -6.82 0.82
CA ALA A 85 -0.20 -5.53 0.14
C ALA A 85 1.27 -5.06 0.12
N PHE A 86 2.07 -5.34 1.14
CA PHE A 86 3.51 -5.03 1.14
C PHE A 86 4.31 -5.80 0.07
N ILE A 87 3.82 -6.97 -0.34
CA ILE A 87 4.44 -7.76 -1.42
C ILE A 87 3.90 -7.32 -2.77
N VAL A 88 2.59 -7.11 -2.88
CA VAL A 88 1.92 -6.73 -4.13
C VAL A 88 2.35 -5.33 -4.59
N THR A 89 2.50 -4.38 -3.67
CA THR A 89 2.77 -2.97 -4.02
C THR A 89 4.08 -2.80 -4.81
N PRO A 90 5.24 -3.32 -4.37
CA PRO A 90 6.48 -3.19 -5.16
C PRO A 90 6.43 -3.97 -6.48
N LEU A 91 5.70 -5.09 -6.55
CA LEU A 91 5.50 -5.83 -7.81
C LEU A 91 4.69 -5.01 -8.81
N LEU A 92 3.63 -4.34 -8.36
CA LEU A 92 2.89 -3.39 -9.19
C LEU A 92 3.77 -2.19 -9.57
N SER A 93 4.60 -1.69 -8.64
CA SER A 93 5.55 -0.61 -8.92
C SER A 93 6.52 -0.99 -10.04
N HIS A 94 7.09 -2.20 -9.99
CA HIS A 94 7.91 -2.76 -11.06
C HIS A 94 7.16 -2.85 -12.40
N LEU A 95 5.91 -3.32 -12.37
CA LEU A 95 5.11 -3.47 -13.58
C LEU A 95 4.76 -2.12 -14.24
N PHE A 96 4.34 -1.13 -13.45
CA PHE A 96 3.86 0.17 -13.96
C PHE A 96 4.98 1.19 -14.18
N PHE A 97 6.00 1.20 -13.32
CA PHE A 97 7.08 2.19 -13.35
C PHE A 97 8.43 1.62 -13.79
N LYS A 98 8.51 0.30 -14.08
CA LYS A 98 9.74 -0.39 -14.51
C LYS A 98 10.90 -0.27 -13.53
N GLU A 99 10.61 -0.09 -12.24
CA GLU A 99 11.62 -0.02 -11.18
C GLU A 99 12.32 -1.37 -11.01
N ALA A 100 13.65 -1.41 -10.97
CA ALA A 100 14.36 -2.69 -10.83
C ALA A 100 14.09 -3.35 -9.47
N LEU A 101 13.60 -4.58 -9.49
CA LEU A 101 13.54 -5.44 -8.32
C LEU A 101 14.72 -6.42 -8.36
N ASP A 102 15.61 -6.32 -7.37
CA ASP A 102 16.79 -7.16 -7.29
C ASP A 102 16.53 -8.49 -6.55
N LEU A 103 17.43 -9.46 -6.67
CA LEU A 103 17.41 -10.75 -5.98
C LEU A 103 17.28 -10.60 -4.46
N ARG A 104 17.87 -9.55 -3.88
CA ARG A 104 17.74 -9.24 -2.44
C ARG A 104 16.28 -8.96 -2.04
N PHE A 105 15.54 -8.27 -2.90
CA PHE A 105 14.12 -7.99 -2.67
C PHE A 105 13.32 -9.30 -2.68
N ALA A 106 13.56 -10.17 -3.66
CA ALA A 106 12.89 -11.48 -3.74
C ALA A 106 13.17 -12.35 -2.51
N ALA A 107 14.43 -12.39 -2.04
CA ALA A 107 14.81 -13.09 -0.82
C ALA A 107 14.10 -12.53 0.42
N GLY A 108 14.01 -11.20 0.55
CA GLY A 108 13.27 -10.54 1.63
C GLY A 108 11.78 -10.85 1.61
N VAL A 109 11.15 -10.81 0.43
CA VAL A 109 9.75 -11.21 0.25
C VAL A 109 9.52 -12.65 0.69
N ALA A 110 10.41 -13.58 0.31
CA ALA A 110 10.31 -14.97 0.72
C ALA A 110 10.33 -15.12 2.27
N LEU A 111 11.23 -14.39 2.95
CA LEU A 111 11.29 -14.38 4.42
C LEU A 111 10.01 -13.80 5.06
N ILE A 112 9.45 -12.73 4.49
CA ILE A 112 8.19 -12.14 4.97
C ILE A 112 7.05 -13.15 4.82
N VAL A 113 6.95 -13.83 3.67
CA VAL A 113 5.93 -14.86 3.44
C VAL A 113 6.09 -16.02 4.42
N CYS A 114 7.31 -16.51 4.64
CA CYS A 114 7.58 -17.55 5.63
C CYS A 114 7.14 -17.13 7.05
N GLY A 115 7.51 -15.91 7.47
CA GLY A 115 7.07 -15.36 8.75
C GLY A 115 5.54 -15.26 8.85
N LEU A 116 4.88 -14.85 7.77
CA LEU A 116 3.43 -14.73 7.72
C LEU A 116 2.73 -16.10 7.84
N VAL A 117 3.25 -17.13 7.19
CA VAL A 117 2.74 -18.52 7.30
C VAL A 117 2.82 -19.00 8.75
N LEU A 118 3.90 -18.69 9.47
CA LEU A 118 4.04 -19.04 10.89
C LEU A 118 3.03 -18.31 11.78
N VAL A 119 2.75 -17.04 11.49
CA VAL A 119 1.75 -16.23 12.23
C VAL A 119 0.34 -16.78 12.01
N VAL A 120 -0.02 -17.09 10.77
CA VAL A 120 -1.34 -17.61 10.40
C VAL A 120 -1.51 -19.08 10.85
N GLY A 121 -0.44 -19.86 10.83
CA GLY A 121 -0.43 -21.29 11.15
C GLY A 121 -0.60 -21.62 12.64
N ARG A 122 -0.74 -20.64 13.54
CA ARG A 122 -1.09 -20.93 14.94
C ARG A 122 -2.47 -21.59 14.99
N PRO A 123 -2.59 -22.84 15.50
CA PRO A 123 -3.90 -23.38 15.83
C PRO A 123 -4.55 -22.46 16.87
N ALA A 124 -5.79 -22.08 16.59
CA ALA A 124 -6.63 -21.28 17.48
C ALA A 124 -6.93 -22.05 18.78
#